data_AF-A0A525HLV3-F1
#
_entry.id   AF-A0A525HLV3-F1
#
_cell.length_a   1.000
_cell.length_b   1.000
_cell.length_c   1.000
_cell.angle_alpha   90.00
_cell.angle_beta   90.00
_cell.angle_gamma   90.00
#
_symmetry.space_group_name_H-M   'P 1'
#
loop_
_entity.id
_entity.type
_entity.pdbx_description
1 polymer ?
#
loop_
_entity_poly.entity_id
_entity_poly.type
_entity_poly.pdbx_seq_one_letter_code
_entity_poly.pdbx_strand_id
1 'polypeptide(L)'
;MKKLFVTVLAAMVALFVASPAMAQATRTWVSGVGDDANPCSRTAPCKTFAGAESKTATGGEIDCLDPGGFGAVTIVKSLTIDCTGTFGSILASAVVGVNVNDSSSPNPGTAKVVLRGLSINGAGSVSGIIGVRVSSARDVLITDSFIGNFSTAGVSVNATSQARVTIDHATLYANAIGIQVSPASTFSNSVKVSNSTIAVSSTSGISLVGSAAKGYIENTVITGTPKALDLQSGAVMNSYGNNVLDATATDAPTPTPLQ
;
A
#
# COMPACT_ATOMS: atom_id res chain seq x y z
N MET A 1 21.74 -42.24 -40.73
CA MET A 1 20.78 -42.81 -39.75
C MET A 1 21.17 -42.50 -38.29
N LYS A 2 22.38 -42.83 -37.80
CA LYS A 2 22.80 -42.52 -36.41
C LYS A 2 22.74 -41.03 -36.01
N LYS A 3 23.12 -40.09 -36.89
CA LYS A 3 23.09 -38.64 -36.61
C LYS A 3 21.67 -38.05 -36.52
N LEU A 4 20.69 -38.66 -37.20
CA LEU A 4 19.28 -38.25 -37.18
C LEU A 4 18.58 -38.73 -35.90
N PHE A 5 18.96 -39.92 -35.41
CA PHE A 5 18.45 -40.45 -34.13
C PHE A 5 18.90 -39.62 -32.91
N VAL A 6 20.15 -39.14 -32.92
CA VAL A 6 20.69 -38.31 -31.81
C VAL A 6 20.03 -36.93 -31.75
N THR A 7 19.70 -36.34 -32.90
CA THR A 7 19.02 -35.02 -32.96
C THR A 7 17.55 -35.11 -32.53
N VAL A 8 16.85 -36.19 -32.89
CA VAL A 8 15.46 -36.43 -32.44
C VAL A 8 15.40 -36.69 -30.93
N LEU A 9 16.37 -37.43 -30.38
CA LEU A 9 16.42 -37.70 -28.94
C LEU A 9 16.73 -36.43 -28.11
N ALA A 10 17.63 -35.57 -28.58
CA ALA A 10 17.94 -34.29 -27.92
C ALA A 10 16.75 -33.31 -27.94
N ALA A 11 15.97 -33.27 -29.03
CA ALA A 11 14.76 -32.46 -29.12
C ALA A 11 13.63 -32.96 -28.20
N MET A 12 13.48 -34.28 -28.04
CA MET A 12 12.52 -34.86 -27.09
C MET A 12 12.88 -34.57 -25.63
N VAL A 13 14.16 -34.64 -25.25
CA VAL A 13 14.59 -34.31 -23.88
C VAL A 13 14.32 -32.82 -23.56
N ALA A 14 14.46 -31.91 -24.53
CA ALA A 14 14.14 -30.49 -24.35
C ALA A 14 12.65 -30.21 -24.12
N LEU A 15 11.74 -31.06 -24.63
CA LEU A 15 10.29 -30.96 -24.42
C LEU A 15 9.86 -31.42 -23.00
N PHE A 16 10.66 -32.22 -22.29
CA PHE A 16 10.37 -32.68 -20.92
C PHE A 16 10.90 -31.76 -19.82
N VAL A 17 11.68 -30.73 -20.17
CA VAL A 17 12.19 -29.72 -19.21
C VAL A 17 11.39 -28.41 -19.20
N ALA A 18 10.31 -28.34 -19.98
CA ALA A 18 9.39 -27.22 -19.90
C ALA A 18 8.62 -27.29 -18.57
N SER A 19 9.10 -26.58 -17.55
CA SER A 19 8.33 -26.31 -16.34
C SER A 19 6.97 -25.78 -16.75
N PRO A 20 5.84 -26.27 -16.19
CA PRO A 20 4.56 -25.67 -16.44
C PRO A 20 4.64 -24.20 -16.03
N ALA A 21 4.55 -23.30 -17.01
CA ALA A 21 4.27 -21.91 -16.73
C ALA A 21 2.84 -21.89 -16.17
N MET A 22 2.70 -21.98 -14.85
CA MET A 22 1.42 -21.75 -14.21
C MET A 22 1.06 -20.30 -14.53
N ALA A 23 0.16 -20.11 -15.48
CA ALA A 23 -0.41 -18.81 -15.74
C ALA A 23 -1.06 -18.35 -14.44
N GLN A 24 -0.49 -17.29 -13.83
CA GLN A 24 -1.09 -16.69 -12.66
C GLN A 24 -2.51 -16.23 -13.02
N ALA A 25 -3.44 -16.36 -12.08
CA ALA A 25 -4.81 -15.95 -12.31
C ALA A 25 -4.88 -14.41 -12.38
N THR A 26 -5.63 -13.87 -13.33
CA THR A 26 -5.88 -12.42 -13.38
C THR A 26 -6.80 -11.94 -12.26
N ARG A 27 -7.53 -12.87 -11.62
CA ARG A 27 -8.38 -12.62 -10.46
C ARG A 27 -8.25 -13.77 -9.46
N THR A 28 -7.99 -13.45 -8.21
CA THR A 28 -7.93 -14.42 -7.10
C THR A 28 -8.82 -13.97 -5.94
N TRP A 29 -9.05 -14.89 -4.99
CA TRP A 29 -9.97 -14.68 -3.89
C TRP A 29 -9.32 -15.07 -2.56
N VAL A 30 -9.60 -14.28 -1.52
CA VAL A 30 -9.29 -14.61 -0.12
C VAL A 30 -10.56 -14.89 0.68
N SER A 31 -10.47 -15.79 1.66
CA SER A 31 -11.58 -16.20 2.53
C SER A 31 -11.09 -16.52 3.94
N GLY A 32 -11.90 -16.16 4.94
CA GLY A 32 -11.70 -16.47 6.34
C GLY A 32 -11.67 -17.98 6.64
N VAL A 33 -12.09 -18.82 5.68
CA VAL A 33 -11.98 -20.29 5.74
C VAL A 33 -11.15 -20.87 4.59
N GLY A 34 -10.40 -20.04 3.88
CA GLY A 34 -9.51 -20.45 2.78
C GLY A 34 -8.26 -21.20 3.24
N ASP A 35 -7.44 -21.61 2.26
CA ASP A 35 -6.14 -22.25 2.45
C ASP A 35 -5.16 -21.73 1.40
N ASP A 36 -3.97 -21.29 1.81
CA ASP A 36 -2.95 -20.78 0.89
C ASP A 36 -2.34 -21.86 -0.02
N ALA A 37 -2.62 -23.15 0.21
CA ALA A 37 -2.34 -24.22 -0.75
C ALA A 37 -3.28 -24.17 -1.97
N ASN A 38 -4.49 -23.61 -1.84
CA ASN A 38 -5.48 -23.56 -2.91
C ASN A 38 -5.03 -22.72 -4.11
N PRO A 39 -5.59 -22.92 -5.31
CA PRO A 39 -5.29 -22.06 -6.47
C PRO A 39 -5.79 -20.60 -6.34
N CYS A 40 -6.33 -20.20 -5.18
CA CYS A 40 -7.01 -18.92 -4.93
C CYS A 40 -8.17 -18.62 -5.90
N SER A 41 -8.82 -19.66 -6.41
CA SER A 41 -10.04 -19.52 -7.22
C SER A 41 -11.23 -19.18 -6.32
N ARG A 42 -12.34 -18.73 -6.90
CA ARG A 42 -13.54 -18.42 -6.11
C ARG A 42 -14.07 -19.60 -5.29
N THR A 43 -13.93 -20.83 -5.79
CA THR A 43 -14.40 -22.06 -5.09
C THR A 43 -13.32 -22.72 -4.24
N ALA A 44 -12.07 -22.27 -4.36
CA ALA A 44 -10.95 -22.70 -3.54
C ALA A 44 -10.08 -21.45 -3.26
N PRO A 45 -10.55 -20.55 -2.37
CA PRO A 45 -9.89 -19.28 -2.08
C PRO A 45 -8.65 -19.49 -1.20
N CYS A 46 -7.75 -18.52 -1.24
CA CYS A 46 -6.59 -18.47 -0.36
C CYS A 46 -6.96 -17.93 1.02
N LYS A 47 -6.15 -18.26 2.03
CA LYS A 47 -6.37 -17.82 3.40
C LYS A 47 -5.86 -16.40 3.63
N THR A 48 -4.78 -16.03 2.95
CA THR A 48 -4.07 -14.76 3.18
C THR A 48 -3.90 -13.95 1.91
N PHE A 49 -3.71 -12.64 2.07
CA PHE A 49 -3.33 -11.76 0.97
C PHE A 49 -1.96 -12.15 0.39
N ALA A 50 -1.02 -12.64 1.20
CA ALA A 50 0.28 -13.11 0.72
C ALA A 50 0.15 -14.36 -0.16
N GLY A 51 -0.70 -15.32 0.22
CA GLY A 51 -1.02 -16.49 -0.60
C GLY A 51 -1.62 -16.10 -1.94
N ALA A 52 -2.60 -15.19 -1.93
CA ALA A 52 -3.23 -14.67 -3.14
C ALA A 52 -2.29 -13.84 -4.02
N GLU A 53 -1.44 -12.98 -3.45
CA GLU A 53 -0.45 -12.18 -4.19
C GLU A 53 0.47 -13.05 -5.04
N SER A 54 0.96 -14.15 -4.48
CA SER A 54 1.88 -15.07 -5.16
C SER A 54 1.25 -15.75 -6.38
N LYS A 55 -0.08 -15.86 -6.40
CA LYS A 55 -0.88 -16.57 -7.43
C LYS A 55 -1.63 -15.62 -8.36
N THR A 56 -1.60 -14.32 -8.09
CA THR A 56 -2.24 -13.30 -8.93
C THR A 56 -1.24 -12.77 -9.96
N ALA A 57 -1.70 -12.63 -11.20
CA ALA A 57 -0.88 -12.10 -12.29
C ALA A 57 -0.53 -10.63 -12.04
N THR A 58 0.58 -10.16 -12.60
CA THR A 58 0.87 -8.71 -12.65
C THR A 58 -0.28 -7.97 -13.33
N GLY A 59 -0.80 -6.94 -12.66
CA GLY A 59 -1.97 -6.19 -13.08
C GLY A 59 -3.31 -6.85 -12.75
N GLY A 60 -3.31 -7.98 -12.04
CA GLY A 60 -4.51 -8.68 -11.59
C GLY A 60 -5.11 -8.13 -10.29
N GLU A 61 -6.18 -8.78 -9.85
CA GLU A 61 -7.01 -8.37 -8.71
C GLU A 61 -7.18 -9.50 -7.69
N ILE A 62 -7.14 -9.15 -6.40
CA ILE A 62 -7.47 -10.02 -5.27
C ILE A 62 -8.74 -9.49 -4.63
N ASP A 63 -9.78 -10.33 -4.55
CA ASP A 63 -11.03 -9.98 -3.89
C ASP A 63 -11.21 -10.68 -2.54
N CYS A 64 -11.79 -9.96 -1.59
CA CYS A 64 -12.35 -10.57 -0.39
C CYS A 64 -13.66 -11.31 -0.72
N LEU A 65 -13.71 -12.63 -0.53
CA LEU A 65 -14.91 -13.45 -0.76
C LEU A 65 -15.92 -13.37 0.39
N ASP A 66 -15.41 -13.34 1.62
CA ASP A 66 -16.19 -13.29 2.86
C ASP A 66 -15.45 -12.46 3.92
N PRO A 67 -16.10 -12.05 5.03
CA PRO A 67 -15.45 -11.26 6.07
C PRO A 67 -14.24 -11.97 6.69
N GLY A 68 -13.10 -11.28 6.81
CA GLY A 68 -11.93 -11.92 7.39
C GLY A 68 -10.73 -11.01 7.68
N GLY A 69 -9.78 -11.59 8.42
CA GLY A 69 -8.42 -11.07 8.59
C GLY A 69 -7.46 -11.86 7.72
N PHE A 70 -6.84 -11.20 6.74
CA PHE A 70 -6.07 -11.87 5.67
C PHE A 70 -4.56 -11.68 5.79
N GLY A 71 -4.10 -11.13 6.92
CA GLY A 71 -2.68 -10.98 7.25
C GLY A 71 -1.98 -9.87 6.49
N ALA A 72 -0.77 -9.55 6.93
CA ALA A 72 0.09 -8.58 6.26
C ALA A 72 0.55 -9.09 4.89
N VAL A 73 0.83 -8.18 3.96
CA VAL A 73 1.21 -8.52 2.57
C VAL A 73 2.34 -7.65 2.03
N THR A 74 3.23 -8.25 1.25
CA THR A 74 4.18 -7.53 0.41
C THR A 74 3.71 -7.60 -1.04
N ILE A 75 3.56 -6.45 -1.68
CA ILE A 75 3.11 -6.31 -3.07
C ILE A 75 4.33 -5.94 -3.91
N VAL A 76 4.75 -6.82 -4.82
CA VAL A 76 5.97 -6.64 -5.63
C VAL A 76 5.70 -6.35 -7.12
N LYS A 77 4.44 -6.13 -7.47
CA LYS A 77 3.96 -5.94 -8.85
C LYS A 77 2.70 -5.09 -8.85
N SER A 78 2.28 -4.62 -10.03
CA SER A 78 0.95 -3.99 -10.16
C SER A 78 -0.12 -4.96 -9.70
N LEU A 79 -1.02 -4.51 -8.82
CA LEU A 79 -1.99 -5.37 -8.15
C LEU A 79 -3.13 -4.54 -7.55
N THR A 80 -4.35 -5.03 -7.65
CA THR A 80 -5.50 -4.51 -6.89
C THR A 80 -5.84 -5.47 -5.75
N ILE A 81 -6.07 -4.94 -4.56
CA ILE A 81 -6.76 -5.65 -3.45
C ILE A 81 -8.08 -4.92 -3.21
N ASP A 82 -9.19 -5.63 -3.39
CA ASP A 82 -10.54 -5.09 -3.27
C ASP A 82 -11.38 -5.86 -2.24
N CYS A 83 -11.78 -5.16 -1.19
CA CYS A 83 -12.69 -5.65 -0.17
C CYS A 83 -13.90 -4.72 0.00
N THR A 84 -14.34 -4.05 -1.06
CA THR A 84 -15.60 -3.27 -1.02
C THR A 84 -16.84 -4.15 -0.91
N GLY A 85 -16.78 -5.39 -1.39
CA GLY A 85 -17.90 -6.32 -1.32
C GLY A 85 -18.15 -6.93 0.06
N THR A 86 -17.18 -6.90 0.97
CA THR A 86 -17.25 -7.51 2.30
C THR A 86 -16.10 -7.03 3.19
N PHE A 87 -16.19 -7.20 4.51
CA PHE A 87 -15.14 -6.74 5.43
C PHE A 87 -13.79 -7.45 5.23
N GLY A 88 -12.78 -6.73 4.73
CA GLY A 88 -11.40 -7.20 4.65
C GLY A 88 -10.49 -6.48 5.63
N SER A 89 -9.68 -7.24 6.38
CA SER A 89 -8.82 -6.65 7.40
C SER A 89 -7.40 -7.21 7.45
N ILE A 90 -6.51 -6.38 7.99
CA ILE A 90 -5.13 -6.71 8.34
C ILE A 90 -4.93 -6.31 9.80
N LEU A 91 -4.53 -7.27 10.65
CA LEU A 91 -4.02 -7.02 11.99
C LEU A 91 -2.49 -7.11 11.97
N ALA A 92 -1.81 -5.98 12.08
CA ALA A 92 -0.38 -5.83 11.82
C ALA A 92 0.43 -5.57 13.09
N SER A 93 0.27 -6.38 14.15
CA SER A 93 1.06 -6.24 15.38
C SER A 93 2.55 -6.43 15.11
N ALA A 94 3.38 -5.50 15.60
CA ALA A 94 4.85 -5.50 15.45
C ALA A 94 5.39 -5.56 14.00
N VAL A 95 4.55 -5.43 12.97
CA VAL A 95 4.96 -5.53 11.56
C VAL A 95 4.42 -4.36 10.73
N VAL A 96 4.81 -4.33 9.45
CA VAL A 96 4.17 -3.47 8.45
C VAL A 96 2.95 -4.19 7.90
N GLY A 97 1.80 -3.51 7.80
CA GLY A 97 0.56 -4.11 7.29
C GLY A 97 0.63 -4.43 5.80
N VAL A 98 0.87 -3.41 4.97
CA VAL A 98 1.06 -3.54 3.52
C VAL A 98 2.41 -2.94 3.14
N ASN A 99 3.27 -3.74 2.54
CA ASN A 99 4.56 -3.28 2.02
C ASN A 99 4.56 -3.30 0.49
N VAL A 100 4.48 -2.13 -0.13
CA VAL A 100 4.55 -1.96 -1.58
C VAL A 100 6.02 -1.75 -1.99
N ASN A 101 6.59 -2.75 -2.65
CA ASN A 101 7.97 -2.73 -3.07
C ASN A 101 8.21 -3.58 -4.33
N ASP A 102 8.11 -2.97 -5.51
CA ASP A 102 8.40 -3.61 -6.81
C ASP A 102 9.89 -3.58 -7.19
N SER A 103 10.80 -3.31 -6.23
CA SER A 103 12.23 -3.12 -6.51
C SER A 103 12.93 -4.34 -7.13
N SER A 104 12.36 -5.53 -6.93
CA SER A 104 12.84 -6.81 -7.48
C SER A 104 12.12 -7.23 -8.77
N SER A 105 11.15 -6.44 -9.24
CA SER A 105 10.44 -6.73 -10.50
C SER A 105 11.33 -6.45 -11.71
N PRO A 106 10.98 -6.95 -12.91
CA PRO A 106 11.72 -6.65 -14.14
C PRO A 106 11.75 -5.16 -14.51
N ASN A 107 10.79 -4.36 -13.99
CA ASN A 107 10.70 -2.92 -14.23
C ASN A 107 10.43 -2.18 -12.90
N PRO A 108 11.45 -1.99 -12.04
CA PRO A 108 11.28 -1.33 -10.74
C PRO A 108 10.73 0.10 -10.85
N GLY A 109 9.93 0.52 -9.86
CA GLY A 109 9.35 1.85 -9.80
C GLY A 109 8.26 2.08 -10.85
N THR A 110 7.63 1.02 -11.35
CA THR A 110 6.57 1.09 -12.37
C THR A 110 5.24 0.51 -11.93
N ALA A 111 5.20 -0.24 -10.82
CA ALA A 111 4.00 -0.87 -10.30
C ALA A 111 2.89 0.15 -10.00
N LYS A 112 1.66 -0.23 -10.34
CA LYS A 112 0.44 0.49 -10.00
C LYS A 112 -0.38 -0.37 -9.04
N VAL A 113 -0.58 0.10 -7.83
CA VAL A 113 -1.24 -0.66 -6.76
C VAL A 113 -2.53 0.03 -6.36
N VAL A 114 -3.59 -0.74 -6.16
CA VAL A 114 -4.87 -0.25 -5.63
C VAL A 114 -5.20 -1.04 -4.36
N LEU A 115 -5.48 -0.33 -3.28
CA LEU A 115 -5.93 -0.86 -2.00
C LEU A 115 -7.30 -0.24 -1.70
N ARG A 116 -8.35 -1.05 -1.66
CA ARG A 116 -9.72 -0.56 -1.56
C ARG A 116 -10.57 -1.35 -0.57
N GLY A 117 -11.31 -0.66 0.29
CA GLY A 117 -12.22 -1.30 1.25
C GLY A 117 -11.52 -2.02 2.41
N LEU A 118 -10.32 -1.60 2.81
CA LEU A 118 -9.51 -2.32 3.80
C LEU A 118 -9.56 -1.67 5.20
N SER A 119 -9.64 -2.50 6.23
CA SER A 119 -9.35 -2.13 7.62
C SER A 119 -7.94 -2.61 8.01
N ILE A 120 -6.97 -1.71 8.08
CA ILE A 120 -5.57 -1.99 8.41
C ILE A 120 -5.28 -1.47 9.82
N ASN A 121 -5.07 -2.38 10.77
CA ASN A 121 -4.99 -2.04 12.18
C ASN A 121 -3.68 -2.55 12.80
N GLY A 122 -2.90 -1.65 13.38
CA GLY A 122 -1.65 -1.96 14.09
C GLY A 122 -1.84 -2.30 15.58
N ALA A 123 -3.07 -2.41 16.08
CA ALA A 123 -3.33 -2.77 17.47
C ALA A 123 -2.77 -4.17 17.82
N GLY A 124 -2.35 -4.32 19.06
CA GLY A 124 -1.74 -5.55 19.58
C GLY A 124 -0.95 -5.26 20.85
N SER A 125 -0.36 -6.29 21.47
CA SER A 125 0.52 -6.11 22.64
C SER A 125 1.75 -5.26 22.32
N VAL A 126 2.17 -5.29 21.05
CA VAL A 126 3.15 -4.38 20.48
C VAL A 126 2.52 -3.77 19.23
N SER A 127 2.45 -2.44 19.20
CA SER A 127 1.89 -1.70 18.07
C SER A 127 2.59 -2.07 16.75
N GLY A 128 1.82 -2.08 15.68
CA GLY A 128 2.33 -2.19 14.32
C GLY A 128 3.31 -1.06 14.01
N ILE A 129 4.18 -1.30 13.04
CA ILE A 129 5.23 -0.34 12.67
C ILE A 129 4.65 0.70 11.72
N ILE A 130 4.17 0.28 10.55
CA ILE A 130 3.56 1.13 9.53
C ILE A 130 2.34 0.44 8.91
N GLY A 131 1.26 1.18 8.65
CA GLY A 131 0.06 0.63 7.98
C GLY A 131 0.34 0.26 6.53
N VAL A 132 0.64 1.26 5.70
CA VAL A 132 1.05 1.07 4.31
C VAL A 132 2.42 1.73 4.09
N ARG A 133 3.43 0.94 3.73
CA ARG A 133 4.76 1.42 3.35
C ARG A 133 4.93 1.32 1.84
N VAL A 134 5.35 2.41 1.20
CA VAL A 134 5.70 2.47 -0.22
C VAL A 134 7.19 2.74 -0.35
N SER A 135 7.95 1.70 -0.70
CA SER A 135 9.41 1.76 -0.90
C SER A 135 9.81 1.70 -2.38
N SER A 136 8.97 1.12 -3.23
CA SER A 136 9.11 1.18 -4.69
C SER A 136 7.79 0.87 -5.37
N ALA A 137 7.26 1.83 -6.11
CA ALA A 137 6.11 1.74 -7.02
C ALA A 137 5.96 3.09 -7.74
N ARG A 138 5.15 3.12 -8.80
CA ARG A 138 4.82 4.36 -9.50
C ARG A 138 3.62 5.07 -8.88
N ASP A 139 2.52 4.35 -8.76
CA ASP A 139 1.23 4.85 -8.31
C ASP A 139 0.65 3.89 -7.26
N VAL A 140 0.20 4.43 -6.13
CA VAL A 140 -0.58 3.68 -5.14
C VAL A 140 -1.86 4.45 -4.87
N LEU A 141 -3.00 3.81 -5.07
CA LEU A 141 -4.32 4.33 -4.71
C LEU A 141 -4.81 3.61 -3.46
N ILE A 142 -5.17 4.37 -2.43
CA ILE A 142 -5.79 3.88 -1.20
C ILE A 142 -7.17 4.53 -1.12
N THR A 143 -8.23 3.74 -1.13
CA THR A 143 -9.60 4.27 -1.09
C THR A 143 -10.53 3.49 -0.18
N ASP A 144 -11.53 4.15 0.38
CA ASP A 144 -12.54 3.54 1.26
C ASP A 144 -11.93 2.70 2.40
N SER A 145 -10.84 3.20 3.00
CA SER A 145 -10.00 2.41 3.90
C SER A 145 -9.81 3.06 5.27
N PHE A 146 -9.66 2.22 6.29
CA PHE A 146 -9.39 2.61 7.67
C PHE A 146 -7.98 2.16 8.04
N ILE A 147 -7.11 3.06 8.48
CA ILE A 147 -5.71 2.75 8.80
C ILE A 147 -5.33 3.35 10.15
N GLY A 148 -5.07 2.53 11.15
CA GLY A 148 -4.78 3.07 12.48
C GLY A 148 -3.97 2.21 13.42
N ASN A 149 -3.58 2.82 14.55
CA ASN A 149 -2.82 2.23 15.65
C ASN A 149 -1.37 1.85 15.30
N PHE A 150 -0.68 2.63 14.46
CA PHE A 150 0.72 2.41 14.09
C PHE A 150 1.70 3.31 14.85
N SER A 151 2.80 2.70 15.32
CA SER A 151 3.84 3.36 16.11
C SER A 151 4.76 4.29 15.31
N THR A 152 4.79 4.17 13.98
CA THR A 152 5.58 5.07 13.11
C THR A 152 4.68 5.90 12.20
N ALA A 153 3.93 5.26 11.30
CA ALA A 153 3.05 5.99 10.39
C ALA A 153 1.84 5.16 9.94
N GLY A 154 0.70 5.80 9.68
CA GLY A 154 -0.41 5.16 8.97
C GLY A 154 -0.02 4.82 7.54
N VAL A 155 0.45 5.82 6.80
CA VAL A 155 1.03 5.67 5.45
C VAL A 155 2.42 6.27 5.42
N SER A 156 3.41 5.56 4.88
CA SER A 156 4.78 6.04 4.70
C SER A 156 5.22 5.87 3.25
N VAL A 157 5.72 6.96 2.66
CA VAL A 157 6.22 7.02 1.29
C VAL A 157 7.71 7.38 1.38
N ASN A 158 8.55 6.35 1.24
CA ASN A 158 10.01 6.46 1.38
C ASN A 158 10.73 5.88 0.16
N ALA A 159 10.14 6.05 -1.03
CA ALA A 159 10.59 5.35 -2.22
C ALA A 159 11.91 5.89 -2.77
N THR A 160 12.69 4.97 -3.37
CA THR A 160 13.94 5.27 -4.07
C THR A 160 13.72 5.67 -5.53
N SER A 161 12.47 5.68 -5.99
CA SER A 161 12.02 6.13 -7.30
C SER A 161 10.90 7.16 -7.14
N GLN A 162 10.44 7.77 -8.24
CA GLN A 162 9.31 8.70 -8.18
C GLN A 162 8.01 7.93 -7.92
N ALA A 163 7.44 8.14 -6.74
CA ALA A 163 6.19 7.52 -6.29
C ALA A 163 5.09 8.56 -6.03
N ARG A 164 3.86 8.21 -6.39
CA ARG A 164 2.65 8.99 -6.09
C ARG A 164 1.67 8.13 -5.32
N VAL A 165 1.24 8.61 -4.16
CA VAL A 165 0.19 7.97 -3.37
C VAL A 165 -1.05 8.86 -3.40
N THR A 166 -2.19 8.30 -3.76
CA THR A 166 -3.50 8.97 -3.66
C THR A 166 -4.30 8.30 -2.57
N ILE A 167 -4.84 9.08 -1.66
CA ILE A 167 -5.67 8.63 -0.55
C ILE A 167 -7.01 9.36 -0.68
N ASP A 168 -8.10 8.60 -0.81
CA ASP A 168 -9.43 9.16 -1.03
C ASP A 168 -10.49 8.41 -0.23
N HIS A 169 -11.40 9.12 0.44
CA HIS A 169 -12.42 8.51 1.31
C HIS A 169 -11.82 7.56 2.37
N ALA A 170 -10.68 7.95 2.96
CA ALA A 170 -10.01 7.15 3.98
C ALA A 170 -10.05 7.82 5.36
N THR A 171 -9.96 6.99 6.41
CA THR A 171 -9.75 7.46 7.78
C THR A 171 -8.45 6.91 8.32
N LEU A 172 -7.49 7.80 8.61
CA LEU A 172 -6.23 7.47 9.26
C LEU A 172 -6.31 7.92 10.72
N TYR A 173 -6.14 7.03 11.68
CA TYR A 173 -6.37 7.35 13.09
C TYR A 173 -5.36 6.73 14.05
N ALA A 174 -5.06 7.42 15.14
CA ALA A 174 -4.23 6.90 16.25
C ALA A 174 -2.86 6.37 15.79
N ASN A 175 -2.25 7.04 14.81
CA ASN A 175 -0.91 6.74 14.31
C ASN A 175 0.10 7.71 14.90
N ALA A 176 1.38 7.36 15.04
CA ALA A 176 2.38 8.36 15.44
C ALA A 176 2.42 9.53 14.44
N ILE A 177 2.56 9.21 13.16
CA ILE A 177 2.33 10.13 12.05
C ILE A 177 1.16 9.61 11.22
N GLY A 178 0.20 10.44 10.83
CA GLY A 178 -0.87 10.00 9.93
C GLY A 178 -0.27 9.56 8.58
N ILE A 179 0.37 10.50 7.89
CA ILE A 179 1.06 10.28 6.61
C ILE A 179 2.46 10.85 6.68
N GLN A 180 3.46 10.05 6.33
CA GLN A 180 4.85 10.48 6.21
C GLN A 180 5.32 10.36 4.76
N VAL A 181 5.91 11.42 4.21
CA VAL A 181 6.62 11.39 2.93
C VAL A 181 8.06 11.81 3.18
N SER A 182 8.99 10.87 3.07
CA SER A 182 10.42 11.08 3.30
C SER A 182 11.19 10.31 2.22
N PRO A 183 11.30 10.87 0.99
CA PRO A 183 11.98 10.23 -0.12
C PRO A 183 13.39 9.76 0.29
N ALA A 184 13.72 8.49 0.02
CA ALA A 184 15.06 7.94 0.23
C ALA A 184 16.01 8.22 -0.95
N SER A 185 15.66 9.20 -1.79
CA SER A 185 16.35 9.55 -3.04
C SER A 185 16.06 11.01 -3.42
N THR A 186 16.62 11.47 -4.53
CA THR A 186 16.30 12.79 -5.11
C THR A 186 15.01 12.77 -5.96
N PHE A 187 14.44 11.60 -6.21
CA PHE A 187 13.19 11.49 -6.97
C PHE A 187 12.01 11.97 -6.13
N SER A 188 11.10 12.71 -6.76
CA SER A 188 9.95 13.25 -6.06
C SER A 188 9.03 12.12 -5.57
N ASN A 189 8.77 12.11 -4.26
CA ASN A 189 7.71 11.30 -3.67
C ASN A 189 6.57 12.24 -3.29
N SER A 190 5.34 11.83 -3.56
CA SER A 190 4.19 12.70 -3.30
C SER A 190 2.98 11.97 -2.77
N VAL A 191 2.18 12.69 -1.98
CA VAL A 191 0.87 12.24 -1.53
C VAL A 191 -0.22 13.23 -1.94
N LYS A 192 -1.34 12.73 -2.48
CA LYS A 192 -2.59 13.47 -2.61
C LYS A 192 -3.61 12.89 -1.64
N VAL A 193 -4.24 13.72 -0.83
CA VAL A 193 -5.29 13.32 0.10
C VAL A 193 -6.56 14.09 -0.24
N SER A 194 -7.66 13.36 -0.46
CA SER A 194 -8.96 13.96 -0.73
C SER A 194 -10.05 13.31 0.12
N ASN A 195 -11.07 14.08 0.52
CA ASN A 195 -12.29 13.58 1.17
C ASN A 195 -12.00 12.63 2.35
N SER A 196 -10.95 12.92 3.12
CA SER A 196 -10.40 11.98 4.11
C SER A 196 -10.28 12.64 5.48
N THR A 197 -10.15 11.80 6.51
CA THR A 197 -9.89 12.25 7.88
C THR A 197 -8.57 11.68 8.38
N ILE A 198 -7.72 12.54 8.94
CA ILE A 198 -6.51 12.16 9.67
C ILE A 198 -6.70 12.64 11.11
N ALA A 199 -6.89 11.71 12.04
CA ALA A 199 -7.30 12.04 13.39
C ALA A 199 -6.35 11.47 14.45
N VAL A 200 -6.20 12.21 15.54
CA VAL A 200 -5.59 11.73 16.79
C VAL A 200 -4.21 11.11 16.62
N SER A 201 -3.42 11.65 15.70
CA SER A 201 -2.02 11.26 15.56
C SER A 201 -1.18 11.80 16.71
N SER A 202 -0.23 11.02 17.22
CA SER A 202 0.52 11.42 18.44
C SER A 202 1.71 12.36 18.16
N THR A 203 2.11 12.53 16.89
CA THR A 203 3.19 13.44 16.46
C THR A 203 2.68 14.45 15.44
N SER A 204 2.20 13.99 14.28
CA SER A 204 1.70 14.87 13.23
C SER A 204 0.66 14.20 12.33
N GLY A 205 -0.22 15.00 11.72
CA GLY A 205 -1.18 14.51 10.74
C GLY A 205 -0.47 14.13 9.44
N ILE A 206 0.22 15.10 8.84
CA ILE A 206 1.07 14.88 7.65
C ILE A 206 2.47 15.42 7.94
N SER A 207 3.51 14.60 7.75
CA SER A 207 4.91 15.01 7.79
C SER A 207 5.57 14.83 6.43
N LEU A 208 6.12 15.90 5.87
CA LEU A 208 6.86 15.90 4.60
C LEU A 208 8.31 16.33 4.86
N VAL A 209 9.28 15.50 4.46
CA VAL A 209 10.69 15.73 4.78
C VAL A 209 11.53 15.75 3.51
N GLY A 210 12.19 16.89 3.26
CA GLY A 210 13.11 17.08 2.14
C GLY A 210 12.46 17.70 0.91
N SER A 211 13.25 18.35 0.07
CA SER A 211 12.77 19.10 -1.11
C SER A 211 12.11 18.24 -2.20
N ALA A 212 12.33 16.93 -2.17
CA ALA A 212 11.67 15.97 -3.05
C ALA A 212 10.30 15.50 -2.51
N ALA A 213 9.94 15.80 -1.26
CA ALA A 213 8.65 15.47 -0.67
C ALA A 213 7.61 16.53 -1.03
N LYS A 214 6.49 16.08 -1.61
CA LYS A 214 5.36 16.93 -1.98
C LYS A 214 4.07 16.40 -1.40
N GLY A 215 3.14 17.27 -1.06
CA GLY A 215 1.80 16.83 -0.75
C GLY A 215 0.73 17.78 -1.23
N TYR A 216 -0.47 17.23 -1.38
CA TYR A 216 -1.66 17.91 -1.88
C TYR A 216 -2.84 17.47 -1.01
N ILE A 217 -3.61 18.42 -0.48
CA ILE A 217 -4.81 18.13 0.31
C ILE A 217 -6.03 18.83 -0.27
N GLU A 218 -7.16 18.15 -0.25
CA GLU A 218 -8.45 18.68 -0.68
C GLU A 218 -9.59 18.12 0.17
N ASN A 219 -10.50 18.97 0.64
CA ASN A 219 -11.68 18.56 1.43
C ASN A 219 -11.33 17.55 2.54
N THR A 220 -10.20 17.77 3.23
CA THR A 220 -9.61 16.84 4.19
C THR A 220 -9.61 17.45 5.59
N VAL A 221 -9.93 16.64 6.59
CA VAL A 221 -9.90 17.03 8.00
C VAL A 221 -8.68 16.42 8.66
N ILE A 222 -7.85 17.26 9.27
CA ILE A 222 -6.72 16.86 10.12
C ILE A 222 -7.00 17.42 11.52
N THR A 223 -7.25 16.56 12.50
CA THR A 223 -7.67 16.99 13.86
C THR A 223 -7.08 16.11 14.96
N GLY A 224 -7.01 16.64 16.19
CA GLY A 224 -6.59 15.89 17.36
C GLY A 224 -5.11 15.51 17.36
N THR A 225 -4.30 16.13 16.50
CA THR A 225 -2.86 15.88 16.37
C THR A 225 -2.06 17.07 16.86
N PRO A 226 -0.88 16.90 17.51
CA PRO A 226 -0.07 18.03 17.96
C PRO A 226 0.31 18.98 16.81
N LYS A 227 0.62 18.39 15.65
CA LYS A 227 0.90 19.11 14.41
C LYS A 227 -0.07 18.66 13.33
N ALA A 228 -0.79 19.58 12.69
CA ALA A 228 -1.60 19.21 11.53
C ALA A 228 -0.69 18.87 10.33
N LEU A 229 0.25 19.78 10.03
CA LEU A 229 1.22 19.68 8.95
C LEU A 229 2.65 19.94 9.48
N ASP A 230 3.59 19.04 9.20
CA ASP A 230 4.99 19.14 9.59
C ASP A 230 5.88 19.10 8.34
N LEU A 231 6.22 20.29 7.83
CA LEU A 231 6.99 20.46 6.59
C LEU A 231 8.44 20.76 6.92
N GLN A 232 9.36 19.88 6.50
CA GLN A 232 10.78 19.97 6.83
C GLN A 232 11.64 20.02 5.57
N SER A 233 12.81 20.67 5.69
CA SER A 233 13.89 20.59 4.69
C SER A 233 13.49 20.90 3.24
N GLY A 234 12.63 21.91 3.06
CA GLY A 234 12.18 22.37 1.74
C GLY A 234 11.01 21.60 1.12
N ALA A 235 10.33 20.74 1.89
CA ALA A 235 9.12 20.08 1.46
C ALA A 235 7.98 21.07 1.17
N VAL A 236 7.06 20.69 0.27
CA VAL A 236 5.96 21.56 -0.18
C VAL A 236 4.61 20.87 0.02
N MET A 237 3.65 21.60 0.57
CA MET A 237 2.25 21.20 0.67
C MET A 237 1.37 22.22 -0.07
N ASN A 238 0.52 21.73 -0.96
CA ASN A 238 -0.53 22.52 -1.59
C ASN A 238 -1.89 22.12 -1.01
N SER A 239 -2.78 23.09 -0.81
CA SER A 239 -4.11 22.88 -0.25
C SER A 239 -5.15 23.47 -1.19
N TYR A 240 -6.18 22.70 -1.48
CA TYR A 240 -7.30 23.11 -2.32
C TYR A 240 -8.62 22.87 -1.59
N GLY A 241 -9.65 23.68 -1.88
CA GLY A 241 -10.97 23.49 -1.30
C GLY A 241 -11.04 23.66 0.22
N ASN A 242 -11.95 22.92 0.86
CA ASN A 242 -12.33 23.14 2.26
C ASN A 242 -11.60 22.18 3.21
N ASN A 243 -10.31 22.44 3.48
CA ASN A 243 -9.53 21.67 4.44
C ASN A 243 -9.71 22.21 5.87
N VAL A 244 -9.71 21.30 6.84
CA VAL A 244 -9.71 21.64 8.28
C VAL A 244 -8.39 21.17 8.87
N LEU A 245 -7.58 22.10 9.37
CA LEU A 245 -6.28 21.84 9.98
C LEU A 245 -6.33 22.26 11.45
N ASP A 246 -6.72 21.34 12.32
CA ASP A 246 -6.97 21.55 13.74
C ASP A 246 -5.88 20.86 14.58
N ALA A 247 -4.83 21.60 14.90
CA ALA A 247 -3.70 21.13 15.69
C ALA A 247 -3.95 21.38 17.20
N THR A 248 -3.57 20.41 18.04
CA THR A 248 -3.78 20.48 19.51
C THR A 248 -2.64 21.16 20.26
N ALA A 249 -1.47 21.30 19.63
CA ALA A 249 -0.36 22.10 20.12
C ALA A 249 -0.14 23.29 19.18
N THR A 250 0.55 24.33 19.65
CA THR A 250 0.86 25.55 18.90
C THR A 250 1.82 25.27 17.73
N ASP A 251 1.35 24.65 16.67
CA ASP A 251 1.87 24.97 15.35
C ASP A 251 1.18 26.26 14.93
N ALA A 252 1.99 27.30 14.67
CA ALA A 252 1.47 28.55 14.15
C ALA A 252 0.57 28.22 12.94
N PRO A 253 -0.67 28.75 12.86
CA PRO A 253 -1.41 28.71 11.61
C PRO A 253 -0.44 29.26 10.56
N THR A 254 -0.16 28.48 9.51
CA THR A 254 0.80 28.87 8.48
C THR A 254 0.40 30.28 8.02
N PRO A 255 1.20 31.33 8.31
CA PRO A 255 0.77 32.72 8.08
C PRO A 255 0.85 33.08 6.60
N THR A 256 1.30 32.17 5.74
CA THR A 256 1.08 32.23 4.30
C THR A 256 -0.22 31.50 4.00
N PRO A 257 -1.25 32.20 3.47
CA PRO A 257 -2.32 31.52 2.75
C PRO A 257 -1.66 30.53 1.79
N LEU A 258 -2.04 29.26 1.89
CA LEU A 258 -1.69 28.28 0.87
C LEU A 258 -2.30 28.84 -0.43
N GLN A 259 -1.45 29.31 -1.33
CA GLN A 259 -1.88 29.86 -2.63
C GLN A 259 -2.47 28.77 -3.51
#